data_AF-T0MCU4-F1
#
_entry.id   AF-T0MCU4-F1
#
_cell.length_a   1.000
_cell.length_b   1.000
_cell.length_c   1.000
_cell.angle_alpha   90.00
_cell.angle_beta   90.00
_cell.angle_gamma   90.00
#
_symmetry.space_group_name_H-M   'P 1'
#
loop_
_entity.id
_entity.type
_entity.pdbx_description
1 polymer ?
#
loop_
_entity_poly.entity_id
_entity_poly.type
_entity_poly.pdbx_seq_one_letter_code
_entity_poly.pdbx_strand_id
1 'polypeptide(L)'
;MRGINEHAISLLNYYIGLIDVEPDEFAKMDHKIRQILIHHGIHLQPSCKERLYLNRQELGRGLACVEHKAEMMILNLKMKFEATKMIWKRREAILAVQHKAGTYFATIEKYLKTKYSLEAVNADHLLGVQKQILNNEISNKTLHKKLFKSVQHDGVSIKESSKWLSKGNNQAIHEAKLCFLQDRNIFFNEGGMCPHCNKARKTVDHMATRCEKMLGHDYMRRHNAIVKCIHLLLCNKHNIAIRNKKLRGHSVQQIVANKYVEIRVDTTIKTDVKIRYNKPGILLIDKIKKELLIVEIGVTSLDNLQQVESEKFMKYDELANELGLIHGCKTKIIPYVITWDGIVSKYHSKHKKNLVSLTELRHTFSLQLSKRLLRAFQWSTGEERG
;
A
#
# COMPACT_ATOMS: atom_id res chain seq x y z
N MET A 1 -3.80 13.98 -3.27
CA MET A 1 -5.04 14.07 -2.44
C MET A 1 -4.93 15.10 -1.34
N ARG A 2 -3.86 15.10 -0.52
CA ARG A 2 -3.70 16.06 0.59
C ARG A 2 -3.99 17.53 0.23
N GLY A 3 -3.33 18.07 -0.80
CA GLY A 3 -3.58 19.45 -1.23
C GLY A 3 -5.03 19.71 -1.72
N ILE A 4 -5.68 18.73 -2.35
CA ILE A 4 -7.09 18.85 -2.75
C ILE A 4 -7.99 18.92 -1.51
N ASN A 5 -7.75 18.05 -0.53
CA ASN A 5 -8.52 18.05 0.72
C ASN A 5 -8.33 19.36 1.50
N GLU A 6 -7.08 19.85 1.58
CA GLU A 6 -6.70 21.01 2.39
C GLU A 6 -7.08 22.35 1.73
N HIS A 7 -7.05 22.46 0.41
CA HIS A 7 -7.25 23.74 -0.29
C HIS A 7 -8.55 23.85 -1.07
N ALA A 8 -9.09 22.73 -1.59
CA ALA A 8 -10.32 22.76 -2.37
C ALA A 8 -11.53 22.28 -1.56
N ILE A 9 -11.48 21.06 -1.01
CA ILE A 9 -12.61 20.46 -0.27
C ILE A 9 -12.84 21.18 1.07
N SER A 10 -11.79 21.74 1.68
CA SER A 10 -11.91 22.52 2.91
C SER A 10 -12.79 23.77 2.74
N LEU A 11 -12.89 24.35 1.53
CA LEU A 11 -13.75 25.50 1.26
C LEU A 11 -15.23 25.17 1.48
N LEU A 12 -15.62 23.92 1.26
CA LEU A 12 -16.99 23.46 1.52
C LEU A 12 -17.35 23.56 3.01
N ASN A 13 -16.36 23.54 3.92
CA ASN A 13 -16.61 23.67 5.35
C ASN A 13 -17.33 24.97 5.71
N TYR A 14 -17.14 26.04 4.92
CA TYR A 14 -17.74 27.35 5.17
C TYR A 14 -19.20 27.41 4.74
N TYR A 15 -19.61 26.57 3.79
CA TYR A 15 -20.95 26.63 3.20
C TYR A 15 -21.88 25.53 3.70
N ILE A 16 -21.33 24.37 4.07
CA ILE A 16 -22.10 23.25 4.60
C ILE A 16 -22.79 23.68 5.90
N GLY A 17 -24.13 23.61 5.92
CA GLY A 17 -24.97 24.02 7.05
C GLY A 17 -25.32 25.51 7.09
N LEU A 18 -24.82 26.32 6.16
CA LEU A 18 -25.29 27.69 5.92
C LEU A 18 -26.23 27.79 4.72
N ILE A 19 -25.89 27.09 3.64
CA ILE A 19 -26.71 27.02 2.43
C ILE A 19 -27.50 25.72 2.47
N ASP A 20 -28.79 25.80 2.16
CA ASP A 20 -29.64 24.64 1.97
C ASP A 20 -29.25 23.95 0.66
N VAL A 21 -28.42 22.90 0.80
CA VAL A 21 -27.94 22.07 -0.31
C VAL A 21 -28.53 20.67 -0.15
N GLU A 22 -29.17 20.18 -1.20
CA GLU A 22 -29.76 18.84 -1.23
C GLU A 22 -28.68 17.74 -1.25
N PRO A 23 -28.95 16.55 -0.67
CA PRO A 23 -27.98 15.45 -0.57
C PRO A 23 -27.36 15.05 -1.91
N ASP A 24 -28.18 14.99 -2.96
CA ASP A 24 -27.76 14.57 -4.30
C ASP A 24 -26.74 15.53 -4.93
N GLU A 25 -26.76 16.81 -4.56
CA GLU A 25 -25.80 17.78 -5.04
C GLU A 25 -24.38 17.46 -4.54
N PHE A 26 -24.24 16.96 -3.31
CA PHE A 26 -22.93 16.51 -2.81
C PHE A 26 -22.40 15.31 -3.59
N ALA A 27 -23.26 14.34 -3.93
CA ALA A 27 -22.89 13.20 -4.76
C ALA A 27 -22.48 13.62 -6.18
N LYS A 28 -23.16 14.62 -6.76
CA LYS A 28 -22.78 15.25 -8.05
C LYS A 28 -21.44 15.96 -7.95
N MET A 29 -21.15 16.66 -6.85
CA MET A 29 -19.83 17.28 -6.62
C MET A 29 -18.73 16.22 -6.60
N ASP A 30 -18.93 15.12 -5.87
CA ASP A 30 -18.00 13.99 -5.85
C ASP A 30 -17.78 13.41 -7.26
N HIS A 31 -18.84 13.30 -8.07
CA HIS A 31 -18.72 12.89 -9.47
C HIS A 31 -17.85 13.85 -10.28
N LYS A 32 -18.10 15.17 -10.20
CA LYS A 32 -17.30 16.19 -10.90
C LYS A 32 -15.83 16.18 -10.48
N ILE A 33 -15.55 16.04 -9.18
CA ILE A 33 -14.18 15.92 -8.67
C ILE A 33 -13.49 14.71 -9.30
N ARG A 34 -14.16 13.55 -9.35
CA ARG A 34 -13.60 12.35 -10.00
C ARG A 34 -13.33 12.57 -11.48
N GLN A 35 -14.20 13.25 -12.21
CA GLN A 35 -13.97 13.57 -13.63
C GLN A 35 -12.71 14.43 -13.82
N ILE A 36 -12.51 15.45 -12.99
CA ILE A 36 -11.30 16.29 -13.02
C ILE A 36 -10.05 15.44 -12.75
N LEU A 37 -10.11 14.54 -11.76
CA LEU A 37 -9.00 13.64 -11.44
C LEU A 37 -8.68 12.69 -12.60
N ILE A 38 -9.70 12.22 -13.33
CA ILE A 38 -9.54 11.37 -14.51
C ILE A 38 -8.89 12.16 -15.64
N HIS A 39 -9.39 13.36 -15.92
CA HIS A 39 -8.84 14.24 -16.96
C HIS A 39 -7.35 14.51 -16.77
N HIS A 40 -6.89 14.71 -15.53
CA HIS A 40 -5.48 14.92 -15.21
C HIS A 40 -4.67 13.63 -14.98
N GLY A 41 -5.24 12.44 -15.22
CA GLY A 41 -4.57 11.15 -15.02
C GLY A 41 -4.21 10.84 -13.56
N ILE A 42 -4.81 11.55 -12.60
CA ILE A 42 -4.63 11.33 -11.16
C ILE A 42 -5.53 10.19 -10.66
N HIS A 43 -6.57 9.84 -11.40
CA HIS A 43 -7.36 8.62 -11.25
C HIS A 43 -7.55 8.00 -12.63
N LEU A 44 -7.51 6.68 -12.75
CA LEU A 44 -7.65 6.00 -14.04
C LEU A 44 -8.98 5.25 -14.04
N GLN A 45 -9.70 5.27 -15.15
CA GLN A 45 -10.76 4.29 -15.38
C GLN A 45 -10.11 3.02 -15.96
N PRO A 46 -10.46 1.81 -15.50
CA PRO A 46 -11.50 1.47 -14.51
C PRO A 46 -11.00 1.21 -13.07
N SER A 47 -10.11 2.03 -12.48
CA SER A 47 -9.70 1.87 -11.06
C SER A 47 -10.88 1.93 -10.08
N CYS A 48 -10.67 1.39 -8.88
CA CYS A 48 -11.68 1.37 -7.83
C CYS A 48 -12.02 2.78 -7.32
N LYS A 49 -13.30 3.21 -7.45
CA LYS A 49 -13.77 4.52 -6.99
C LYS A 49 -13.80 4.63 -5.45
N GLU A 50 -14.17 3.57 -4.75
CA GLU A 50 -14.33 3.56 -3.29
C GLU A 50 -12.96 3.64 -2.59
N ARG A 51 -11.96 2.96 -3.19
CA ARG A 51 -10.57 3.06 -2.76
C ARG A 51 -10.05 4.49 -2.76
N LEU A 52 -10.59 5.37 -3.61
CA LEU A 52 -10.23 6.78 -3.65
C LEU A 52 -10.49 7.46 -2.30
N TYR A 53 -11.59 7.08 -1.65
CA TYR A 53 -12.12 7.67 -0.41
C TYR A 53 -11.62 7.01 0.86
N LEU A 54 -11.10 5.78 0.77
CA LEU A 54 -10.51 5.08 1.92
C LEU A 54 -9.22 5.76 2.41
N ASN A 55 -8.91 5.54 3.69
CA ASN A 55 -7.72 6.10 4.34
C ASN A 55 -6.42 5.57 3.72
N ARG A 56 -5.41 6.45 3.59
CA ARG A 56 -4.05 6.10 3.12
C ARG A 56 -3.31 5.09 3.98
N GLN A 57 -3.72 4.87 5.23
CA GLN A 57 -3.15 3.83 6.10
C GLN A 57 -3.81 2.45 5.88
N GLU A 58 -4.88 2.41 5.09
CA GLU A 58 -5.77 1.26 4.89
C GLU A 58 -5.95 0.97 3.40
N LEU A 59 -4.84 1.02 2.65
CA LEU A 59 -4.74 0.82 1.19
C LEU A 59 -5.51 1.84 0.32
N GLY A 60 -6.21 2.80 0.93
CA GLY A 60 -6.94 3.85 0.25
C GLY A 60 -6.07 5.02 -0.23
N ARG A 61 -6.67 5.95 -0.97
CA ARG A 61 -5.96 7.13 -1.52
C ARG A 61 -6.19 8.42 -0.75
N GLY A 62 -7.17 8.42 0.17
CA GLY A 62 -7.44 9.49 1.11
C GLY A 62 -7.97 10.77 0.50
N LEU A 63 -8.72 10.71 -0.59
CA LEU A 63 -9.56 11.83 -1.01
C LEU A 63 -10.75 11.92 -0.03
N ALA A 64 -11.09 13.11 0.44
CA ALA A 64 -12.31 13.28 1.23
C ALA A 64 -13.55 13.10 0.33
N CYS A 65 -14.48 12.25 0.74
CA CYS A 65 -15.80 12.14 0.12
C CYS A 65 -16.63 13.35 0.56
N VAL A 66 -17.09 14.17 -0.38
CA VAL A 66 -17.84 15.40 -0.10
C VAL A 66 -19.17 15.05 0.55
N GLU A 67 -19.86 14.05 0.02
CA GLU A 67 -21.12 13.53 0.55
C GLU A 67 -20.99 13.08 2.02
N HIS A 68 -20.05 12.17 2.31
CA HIS A 68 -19.82 11.68 3.67
C HIS A 68 -19.43 12.79 4.65
N LYS A 69 -18.65 13.77 4.16
CA LYS A 69 -18.20 14.91 4.95
C LYS A 69 -19.36 15.86 5.26
N ALA A 70 -20.23 16.13 4.30
CA ALA A 70 -21.40 16.98 4.47
C ALA A 70 -22.38 16.38 5.48
N GLU A 71 -22.68 15.09 5.37
CA GLU A 71 -23.50 14.34 6.33
C GLU A 71 -22.98 14.49 7.76
N MET A 72 -21.67 14.27 7.95
CA MET A 72 -21.03 14.39 9.26
C MET A 72 -21.11 15.80 9.82
N MET A 73 -20.87 16.81 8.98
CA MET A 73 -20.89 18.21 9.39
C MET A 73 -22.30 18.68 9.77
N ILE A 74 -23.30 18.32 8.96
CA ILE A 74 -24.70 18.69 9.19
C ILE A 74 -25.23 18.01 10.45
N LEU A 75 -24.93 16.72 10.64
CA LEU A 75 -25.28 15.99 11.86
C LEU A 75 -24.68 16.64 13.10
N ASN A 76 -23.38 16.91 13.10
CA ASN A 76 -22.69 17.55 14.24
C ASN A 76 -23.23 18.95 14.52
N LEU A 77 -23.52 19.73 13.47
CA LEU A 77 -24.12 21.05 13.62
C LEU A 77 -25.49 20.96 14.29
N LYS A 78 -26.34 20.04 13.83
CA LYS A 78 -27.67 19.81 14.40
C LYS A 78 -27.59 19.38 15.86
N MET A 79 -26.79 18.37 16.18
CA MET A 79 -26.60 17.90 17.56
C MET A 79 -26.13 19.02 18.49
N LYS A 80 -25.20 19.88 18.01
CA LYS A 80 -24.73 21.03 18.78
C LYS A 80 -25.83 22.06 19.01
N PHE A 81 -26.69 22.29 18.02
CA PHE A 81 -27.82 23.22 18.15
C PHE A 81 -28.83 22.69 19.15
N GLU A 82 -29.18 21.41 19.07
CA GLU A 82 -30.11 20.75 19.99
C GLU A 82 -29.59 20.75 21.43
N ALA A 83 -28.31 20.44 21.64
CA ALA A 83 -27.68 20.41 22.97
C ALA A 83 -27.68 21.78 23.67
N THR A 84 -27.80 22.88 22.92
CA THR A 84 -27.59 24.23 23.44
C THR A 84 -28.76 25.18 23.16
N LYS A 85 -29.88 24.66 22.63
CA LYS A 85 -31.07 25.44 22.27
C LYS A 85 -31.68 26.20 23.45
N MET A 86 -31.62 25.60 24.65
CA MET A 86 -32.12 26.22 25.88
C MET A 86 -31.27 27.41 26.36
N ILE A 87 -29.98 27.41 25.98
CA ILE A 87 -29.03 28.47 26.35
C ILE A 87 -29.11 29.60 25.32
N TRP A 88 -29.14 29.25 24.03
CA TRP A 88 -29.10 30.22 22.93
C TRP A 88 -30.43 30.21 22.16
N LYS A 89 -31.36 31.11 22.51
CA LYS A 89 -32.68 31.25 21.87
C LYS A 89 -32.62 31.35 20.34
N ARG A 90 -31.55 31.94 19.78
CA ARG A 90 -31.33 31.99 18.33
C ARG A 90 -31.22 30.59 17.72
N ARG A 91 -30.58 29.63 18.39
CA ARG A 91 -30.46 28.24 17.91
C ARG A 91 -31.80 27.53 17.95
N GLU A 92 -32.61 27.76 18.97
CA GLU A 92 -33.99 27.26 19.04
C GLU A 92 -34.84 27.79 17.88
N ALA A 93 -34.79 29.10 17.62
CA ALA A 93 -35.50 29.71 16.49
C ALA A 93 -35.04 29.14 15.14
N ILE A 94 -33.73 28.96 14.94
CA ILE A 94 -33.19 28.36 13.71
C ILE A 94 -33.68 26.93 13.54
N LEU A 95 -33.66 26.10 14.60
CA LEU A 95 -34.19 24.74 14.55
C LEU A 95 -35.67 24.74 14.13
N ALA A 96 -36.50 25.61 14.72
CA ALA A 96 -37.93 25.69 14.40
C ALA A 96 -38.18 26.06 12.92
N VAL A 97 -37.44 27.05 12.39
CA VAL A 97 -37.54 27.45 10.97
C VAL A 97 -37.12 26.32 10.05
N GLN A 98 -35.98 25.68 10.33
CA GLN A 98 -35.45 24.59 9.53
C GLN A 98 -36.40 23.37 9.52
N HIS A 99 -36.98 23.03 10.69
CA HIS A 99 -37.99 21.97 10.79
C HIS A 99 -39.25 22.29 9.99
N LYS A 100 -39.75 23.52 10.06
CA LYS A 100 -40.93 23.95 9.30
C LYS A 100 -40.69 23.90 7.78
N ALA A 101 -39.49 24.27 7.35
CA ALA A 101 -39.10 24.24 5.94
C ALA A 101 -38.77 22.82 5.43
N GLY A 102 -38.61 21.83 6.32
CA GLY A 102 -38.32 20.45 5.95
C GLY A 102 -36.94 20.26 5.29
N THR A 103 -35.98 21.14 5.61
CA THR A 103 -34.66 21.14 4.97
C THR A 103 -33.87 19.85 5.25
N TYR A 104 -32.82 19.63 4.47
CA TYR A 104 -31.88 18.54 4.73
C TYR A 104 -31.27 18.61 6.14
N PHE A 105 -30.97 19.81 6.64
CA PHE A 105 -30.48 20.00 8.01
C PHE A 105 -31.49 19.48 9.06
N ALA A 106 -32.79 19.73 8.88
CA ALA A 106 -33.80 19.24 9.81
C ALA A 106 -33.98 17.71 9.74
N THR A 107 -33.91 17.16 8.52
CA THR A 107 -34.21 15.74 8.24
C THR A 107 -33.00 14.82 8.28
N ILE A 108 -31.79 15.34 8.51
CA ILE A 108 -30.50 14.61 8.44
C ILE A 108 -30.51 13.28 9.21
N GLU A 109 -31.02 13.24 10.44
CA GLU A 109 -31.05 12.00 11.22
C GLU A 109 -31.93 10.93 10.57
N LYS A 110 -33.13 11.31 10.12
CA LYS A 110 -34.04 10.39 9.42
C LYS A 110 -33.40 9.91 8.12
N TYR A 111 -32.81 10.82 7.36
CA TYR A 111 -32.08 10.49 6.13
C TYR A 111 -30.97 9.48 6.37
N LEU A 112 -30.11 9.71 7.38
CA LEU A 112 -29.00 8.81 7.71
C LEU A 112 -29.48 7.45 8.22
N LYS A 113 -30.53 7.40 9.05
CA LYS A 113 -31.14 6.14 9.49
C LYS A 113 -31.63 5.31 8.30
N THR A 114 -32.29 5.95 7.32
CA THR A 114 -32.77 5.27 6.12
C THR A 114 -31.63 4.83 5.21
N LYS A 115 -30.70 5.74 4.89
CA LYS A 115 -29.59 5.48 3.95
C LYS A 115 -28.66 4.38 4.43
N TYR A 116 -28.38 4.36 5.73
CA TYR A 116 -27.39 3.49 6.33
C TYR A 116 -27.99 2.38 7.20
N SER A 117 -29.32 2.27 7.23
CA SER A 117 -30.05 1.26 8.03
C SER A 117 -29.63 1.26 9.51
N LEU A 118 -29.59 2.45 10.12
CA LEU A 118 -29.13 2.65 11.49
C LEU A 118 -30.30 2.81 12.47
N GLU A 119 -30.20 2.17 13.64
CA GLU A 119 -31.15 2.36 14.75
C GLU A 119 -30.96 3.73 15.43
N ALA A 120 -29.69 4.05 15.73
CA ALA A 120 -29.28 5.31 16.33
C ALA A 120 -28.15 5.97 15.52
N VAL A 121 -28.21 7.30 15.44
CA VAL A 121 -27.24 8.11 14.69
C VAL A 121 -26.31 8.79 15.68
N ASN A 122 -25.02 8.48 15.59
CA ASN A 122 -23.94 9.12 16.32
C ASN A 122 -22.81 9.43 15.31
N ALA A 123 -22.15 10.58 15.45
CA ALA A 123 -21.03 10.99 14.62
C ALA A 123 -19.90 9.93 14.55
N ASP A 124 -19.48 9.37 15.69
CA ASP A 124 -18.41 8.37 15.72
C ASP A 124 -18.84 7.07 15.03
N HIS A 125 -20.10 6.67 15.23
CA HIS A 125 -20.68 5.50 14.59
C HIS A 125 -20.79 5.69 13.07
N LEU A 126 -21.20 6.88 12.63
CA LEU A 126 -21.40 7.22 11.22
C LEU A 126 -20.09 7.10 10.40
N LEU A 127 -18.95 7.53 10.95
CA LEU A 127 -17.64 7.34 10.31
C LEU A 127 -17.32 5.86 10.06
N GLY A 128 -17.61 5.01 11.05
CA GLY A 128 -17.42 3.56 10.95
C GLY A 128 -18.30 2.95 9.87
N VAL A 129 -19.57 3.33 9.82
CA VAL A 129 -20.56 2.82 8.86
C VAL A 129 -20.23 3.25 7.43
N GLN A 130 -19.93 4.53 7.21
CA GLN A 130 -19.52 5.05 5.89
C GLN A 130 -18.31 4.28 5.35
N LYS A 131 -17.33 3.99 6.21
CA LYS A 131 -16.16 3.18 5.85
C LYS A 131 -16.54 1.73 5.53
N GLN A 132 -17.43 1.12 6.30
CA GLN A 132 -17.90 -0.25 6.05
C GLN A 132 -18.58 -0.36 4.68
N ILE A 133 -19.40 0.62 4.31
CA ILE A 133 -20.08 0.64 3.01
C ILE A 133 -19.08 0.70 1.85
N LEU A 134 -18.07 1.55 1.93
CA LEU A 134 -16.99 1.59 0.94
C LEU A 134 -16.30 0.22 0.82
N ASN A 135 -16.05 -0.48 1.94
CA ASN A 135 -15.45 -1.81 1.91
C ASN A 135 -16.39 -2.89 1.36
N ASN A 136 -17.70 -2.79 1.61
CA ASN A 136 -18.71 -3.72 1.08
C ASN A 136 -18.80 -3.58 -0.44
N GLU A 137 -18.85 -2.34 -0.95
CA GLU A 137 -18.82 -2.04 -2.38
C GLU A 137 -17.56 -2.58 -3.07
N ILE A 138 -16.40 -2.49 -2.42
CA ILE A 138 -15.15 -3.09 -2.91
C ILE A 138 -15.25 -4.62 -2.93
N SER A 139 -15.84 -5.22 -1.90
CA SER A 139 -15.98 -6.67 -1.75
C SER A 139 -16.89 -7.27 -2.82
N ASN A 140 -17.89 -6.50 -3.29
CA ASN A 140 -18.77 -6.88 -4.40
C ASN A 140 -18.03 -6.92 -5.76
N LYS A 141 -16.86 -6.28 -5.87
CA LYS A 141 -16.08 -6.22 -7.12
C LYS A 141 -15.07 -7.35 -7.20
N THR A 142 -15.23 -8.24 -8.17
CA THR A 142 -14.48 -9.49 -8.31
C THR A 142 -12.95 -9.33 -8.34
N LEU A 143 -12.44 -8.28 -8.99
CA LEU A 143 -11.01 -7.99 -9.09
C LEU A 143 -10.51 -7.16 -7.89
N HIS A 144 -11.21 -6.08 -7.53
CA HIS A 144 -10.78 -5.20 -6.44
C HIS A 144 -10.75 -5.91 -5.09
N LYS A 145 -11.72 -6.79 -4.81
CA LYS A 145 -11.76 -7.55 -3.55
C LYS A 145 -10.50 -8.35 -3.29
N LYS A 146 -9.76 -8.78 -4.32
CA LYS A 146 -8.53 -9.58 -4.15
C LYS A 146 -7.46 -8.85 -3.36
N LEU A 147 -7.28 -7.55 -3.58
CA LEU A 147 -6.35 -6.74 -2.78
C LEU A 147 -6.86 -6.63 -1.33
N PHE A 148 -8.16 -6.38 -1.17
CA PHE A 148 -8.79 -6.12 0.12
C PHE A 148 -9.05 -7.38 0.97
N LYS A 149 -8.94 -8.58 0.40
CA LYS A 149 -8.82 -9.83 1.18
C LYS A 149 -7.68 -9.76 2.20
N SER A 150 -6.61 -9.04 1.88
CA SER A 150 -5.49 -8.84 2.82
C SER A 150 -5.89 -8.08 4.08
N VAL A 151 -6.97 -7.28 4.05
CA VAL A 151 -7.46 -6.52 5.21
C VAL A 151 -8.05 -7.45 6.27
N GLN A 152 -8.61 -8.57 5.85
CA GLN A 152 -9.19 -9.59 6.73
C GLN A 152 -8.17 -10.67 7.13
N HIS A 153 -6.92 -10.58 6.67
CA HIS A 153 -5.91 -11.63 6.86
C HIS A 153 -5.02 -11.34 8.08
N ASP A 154 -5.14 -12.13 9.15
CA ASP A 154 -4.42 -11.96 10.43
C ASP A 154 -2.89 -11.92 10.31
N GLY A 155 -2.35 -12.56 9.27
CA GLY A 155 -0.91 -12.58 8.97
C GLY A 155 -0.32 -11.29 8.38
N VAL A 156 -1.16 -10.32 7.99
CA VAL A 156 -0.75 -9.17 7.16
C VAL A 156 -0.69 -7.87 7.97
N SER A 157 0.27 -7.01 7.65
CA SER A 157 0.27 -5.63 8.14
C SER A 157 -0.24 -4.66 7.08
N ILE A 158 -1.52 -4.26 7.19
CA ILE A 158 -2.11 -3.26 6.27
C ILE A 158 -1.41 -1.90 6.41
N LYS A 159 -1.07 -1.49 7.63
CA LYS A 159 -0.40 -0.22 7.89
C LYS A 159 0.99 -0.15 7.24
N GLU A 160 1.79 -1.20 7.35
CA GLU A 160 3.10 -1.25 6.68
C GLU A 160 2.96 -1.42 5.16
N SER A 161 1.97 -2.18 4.68
CA SER A 161 1.67 -2.34 3.25
C SER A 161 1.24 -1.02 2.59
N SER A 162 0.53 -0.16 3.33
CA SER A 162 0.03 1.13 2.84
C SER A 162 1.01 2.29 3.02
N LYS A 163 2.19 2.05 3.59
CA LYS A 163 3.12 3.10 4.01
C LYS A 163 3.65 3.94 2.84
N TRP A 164 3.70 3.37 1.64
CA TRP A 164 4.12 4.09 0.43
C TRP A 164 3.05 5.09 -0.05
N LEU A 165 1.77 4.89 0.29
CA LEU A 165 0.69 5.86 0.00
C LEU A 165 0.77 7.06 0.94
N SER A 166 1.10 6.86 2.21
CA SER A 166 1.16 7.95 3.18
C SER A 166 2.49 8.71 3.19
N LYS A 167 3.61 8.01 2.97
CA LYS A 167 4.97 8.57 3.13
C LYS A 167 5.86 8.42 1.89
N GLY A 168 5.36 7.83 0.81
CA GLY A 168 6.11 7.72 -0.44
C GLY A 168 6.17 9.06 -1.16
N ASN A 169 7.36 9.43 -1.66
CA ASN A 169 7.52 10.58 -2.54
C ASN A 169 7.18 10.16 -3.99
N ASN A 170 5.90 10.26 -4.36
CA ASN A 170 5.40 9.97 -5.69
C ASN A 170 4.54 11.12 -6.21
N GLN A 171 4.70 11.44 -7.50
CA GLN A 171 3.74 12.30 -8.17
C GLN A 171 2.36 11.62 -8.22
N ALA A 172 1.30 12.42 -8.20
CA ALA A 172 -0.08 11.93 -8.14
C ALA A 172 -0.45 10.98 -9.29
N ILE A 173 0.05 11.25 -10.50
CA ILE A 173 -0.16 10.42 -11.69
C ILE A 173 0.53 9.05 -11.53
N HIS A 174 1.76 9.02 -10.99
CA HIS A 174 2.47 7.77 -10.74
C HIS A 174 1.76 6.94 -9.66
N GLU A 175 1.26 7.57 -8.59
CA GLU A 175 0.45 6.88 -7.58
C GLU A 175 -0.81 6.26 -8.22
N ALA A 176 -1.47 6.97 -9.13
CA ALA A 176 -2.66 6.49 -9.84
C ALA A 176 -2.38 5.19 -10.62
N LYS A 177 -1.30 5.16 -11.39
CA LYS A 177 -0.89 3.96 -12.17
C LYS A 177 -0.58 2.77 -11.27
N LEU A 178 0.07 3.00 -10.12
CA LEU A 178 0.38 1.92 -9.17
C LEU A 178 -0.87 1.40 -8.45
N CYS A 179 -1.80 2.28 -8.08
CA CYS A 179 -3.08 1.86 -7.53
C CYS A 179 -3.88 1.06 -8.57
N PHE A 180 -3.90 1.50 -9.83
CA PHE A 180 -4.56 0.79 -10.93
C PHE A 180 -4.00 -0.63 -11.14
N LEU A 181 -2.68 -0.80 -11.01
CA LEU A 181 -2.03 -2.10 -10.99
C LEU A 181 -2.50 -2.99 -9.84
N GLN A 182 -2.51 -2.46 -8.60
CA GLN A 182 -2.97 -3.22 -7.43
C GLN A 182 -4.46 -3.58 -7.47
N ASP A 183 -5.26 -2.73 -8.11
CA ASP A 183 -6.69 -2.96 -8.38
C ASP A 183 -6.91 -4.10 -9.41
N ARG A 184 -5.84 -4.63 -10.02
CA ARG A 184 -5.86 -5.75 -10.99
C ARG A 184 -6.65 -5.47 -12.27
N ASN A 185 -6.87 -4.19 -12.57
CA ASN A 185 -7.72 -3.74 -13.66
C ASN A 185 -6.96 -3.36 -14.93
N ILE A 186 -5.64 -3.56 -14.99
CA ILE A 186 -4.83 -3.24 -16.18
C ILE A 186 -5.34 -3.98 -17.43
N PHE A 187 -5.82 -5.21 -17.30
CA PHE A 187 -6.27 -6.04 -18.44
C PHE A 187 -7.80 -6.10 -18.60
N PHE A 188 -8.55 -5.19 -17.95
CA PHE A 188 -10.01 -5.25 -17.76
C PHE A 188 -10.81 -5.93 -18.89
N ASN A 189 -10.74 -5.37 -20.11
CA ASN A 189 -11.49 -5.83 -21.30
C ASN A 189 -10.64 -6.61 -22.31
N GLU A 190 -9.36 -6.84 -22.03
CA GLU A 190 -8.51 -7.67 -22.88
C GLU A 190 -8.76 -9.14 -22.53
N GLY A 191 -9.95 -9.61 -22.88
CA GLY A 191 -10.28 -11.04 -22.89
C GLY A 191 -9.26 -11.76 -23.77
N GLY A 192 -8.53 -12.70 -23.20
CA GLY A 192 -7.51 -13.43 -23.96
C GLY A 192 -6.72 -14.40 -23.11
N MET A 193 -6.06 -15.31 -23.79
CA MET A 193 -5.05 -16.17 -23.19
C MET A 193 -3.76 -15.36 -22.97
N CYS A 194 -2.98 -15.76 -21.98
CA CYS A 194 -1.68 -15.16 -21.72
C CYS A 194 -0.81 -15.24 -22.99
N PRO A 195 -0.30 -14.11 -23.52
CA PRO A 195 0.43 -14.10 -24.79
C PRO A 195 1.76 -14.86 -24.71
N HIS A 196 2.26 -15.13 -23.50
CA HIS A 196 3.51 -15.84 -23.29
C HIS A 196 3.29 -17.35 -23.22
N CYS A 197 2.46 -17.83 -22.29
CA CYS A 197 2.29 -19.28 -22.08
C CYS A 197 1.15 -19.89 -22.89
N ASN A 198 0.14 -19.11 -23.29
CA ASN A 198 -1.10 -19.58 -23.91
C ASN A 198 -1.86 -20.67 -23.13
N LYS A 199 -1.56 -20.86 -21.83
CA LYS A 199 -2.15 -21.92 -20.97
C LYS A 199 -3.24 -21.41 -20.01
N ALA A 200 -3.24 -20.12 -19.71
CA ALA A 200 -4.17 -19.53 -18.75
C ALA A 200 -4.63 -18.15 -19.22
N ARG A 201 -5.77 -17.69 -18.69
CA ARG A 201 -6.31 -16.35 -18.96
C ARG A 201 -5.30 -15.26 -18.58
N LYS A 202 -5.17 -14.25 -19.45
CA LYS A 202 -4.37 -13.05 -19.22
C LYS A 202 -4.94 -12.29 -18.02
N THR A 203 -4.31 -12.45 -16.87
CA THR A 203 -4.66 -11.75 -15.64
C THR A 203 -3.41 -11.23 -14.97
N VAL A 204 -3.55 -10.15 -14.20
CA VAL A 204 -2.45 -9.57 -13.43
C VAL A 204 -1.83 -10.62 -12.50
N ASP A 205 -2.64 -11.40 -11.78
CA ASP A 205 -2.15 -12.44 -10.88
C ASP A 205 -1.37 -13.52 -11.65
N HIS A 206 -1.88 -13.98 -12.80
CA HIS A 206 -1.19 -15.00 -13.60
C HIS A 206 0.16 -14.49 -14.10
N MET A 207 0.21 -13.29 -14.68
CA MET A 207 1.45 -12.73 -15.20
C MET A 207 2.45 -12.38 -14.10
N ALA A 208 1.96 -11.97 -12.92
CA ALA A 208 2.83 -11.67 -11.80
C ALA A 208 3.47 -12.92 -11.20
N THR A 209 2.73 -14.02 -11.00
CA THR A 209 3.22 -15.16 -10.19
C THR A 209 3.03 -16.56 -10.76
N ARG A 210 2.33 -16.76 -11.88
CA ARG A 210 1.99 -18.11 -12.38
C ARG A 210 2.44 -18.40 -13.81
N CYS A 211 2.80 -17.39 -14.59
CA CYS A 211 3.22 -17.59 -15.97
C CYS A 211 4.67 -18.09 -16.03
N GLU A 212 4.86 -19.38 -16.31
CA GLU A 212 6.18 -20.05 -16.39
C GLU A 212 7.20 -19.28 -17.25
N LYS A 213 6.79 -18.79 -18.43
CA LYS A 213 7.68 -18.04 -19.34
C LYS A 213 8.09 -16.67 -18.80
N MET A 214 7.23 -16.02 -18.00
CA MET A 214 7.51 -14.70 -17.42
C MET A 214 8.20 -14.81 -16.06
N LEU A 215 7.94 -15.89 -15.33
CA LEU A 215 8.44 -16.12 -14.00
C LEU A 215 9.97 -15.98 -13.96
N GLY A 216 10.71 -16.68 -14.80
CA GLY A 216 12.18 -16.63 -14.76
C GLY A 216 12.76 -15.21 -14.82
N HIS A 217 12.29 -14.39 -15.76
CA HIS A 217 12.87 -13.07 -16.01
C HIS A 217 12.24 -11.95 -15.15
N ASP A 218 10.92 -11.88 -15.05
CA ASP A 218 10.24 -10.81 -14.31
C ASP A 218 10.29 -10.99 -12.81
N TYR A 219 10.22 -12.23 -12.32
CA TYR A 219 10.50 -12.50 -10.90
C TYR A 219 11.91 -12.04 -10.54
N MET A 220 12.91 -12.41 -11.36
CA MET A 220 14.31 -12.06 -11.10
C MET A 220 14.52 -10.54 -11.13
N ARG A 221 13.87 -9.82 -12.06
CA ARG A 221 13.89 -8.35 -12.09
C ARG A 221 13.33 -7.73 -10.80
N ARG A 222 12.22 -8.27 -10.27
CA ARG A 222 11.61 -7.81 -9.01
C ARG A 222 12.49 -8.14 -7.80
N HIS A 223 12.99 -9.36 -7.74
CA HIS A 223 13.95 -9.80 -6.72
C HIS A 223 15.18 -8.88 -6.70
N ASN A 224 15.82 -8.68 -7.85
CA ASN A 224 17.01 -7.84 -7.98
C ASN A 224 16.73 -6.37 -7.65
N ALA A 225 15.51 -5.88 -7.89
CA ALA A 225 15.12 -4.54 -7.46
C ALA A 225 15.08 -4.41 -5.92
N ILE A 226 14.60 -5.43 -5.21
CA ILE A 226 14.64 -5.47 -3.74
C ILE A 226 16.09 -5.60 -3.27
N VAL A 227 16.87 -6.53 -3.83
CA VAL A 227 18.30 -6.72 -3.51
C VAL A 227 19.05 -5.40 -3.65
N LYS A 228 18.86 -4.68 -4.76
CA LYS A 228 19.45 -3.36 -4.98
C LYS A 228 19.07 -2.34 -3.90
N CYS A 229 17.83 -2.36 -3.42
CA CYS A 229 17.38 -1.48 -2.33
C CYS A 229 18.02 -1.86 -1.00
N ILE A 230 18.04 -3.15 -0.63
CA ILE A 230 18.64 -3.64 0.62
C ILE A 230 20.15 -3.42 0.62
N HIS A 231 20.84 -3.72 -0.49
CA HIS A 231 22.27 -3.49 -0.62
C HIS A 231 22.62 -2.01 -0.44
N LEU A 232 21.91 -1.08 -1.10
CA LEU A 232 22.14 0.36 -0.92
C LEU A 232 21.93 0.78 0.54
N LEU A 233 20.85 0.29 1.16
CA LEU A 233 20.52 0.52 2.57
C LEU A 233 21.66 0.11 3.50
N LEU A 234 22.18 -1.11 3.33
CA LEU A 234 23.26 -1.64 4.14
C LEU A 234 24.59 -0.88 3.89
N CYS A 235 24.91 -0.58 2.64
CA CYS A 235 26.10 0.21 2.30
C CYS A 235 26.07 1.59 2.95
N ASN A 236 24.93 2.29 2.88
CA ASN A 236 24.75 3.60 3.51
C ASN A 236 24.84 3.50 5.05
N LYS A 237 24.21 2.50 5.66
CA LYS A 237 24.23 2.29 7.12
C LYS A 237 25.65 2.07 7.65
N HIS A 238 26.47 1.32 6.93
CA HIS A 238 27.81 0.94 7.35
C HIS A 238 28.91 1.82 6.74
N ASN A 239 28.55 2.96 6.13
CA ASN A 239 29.47 3.91 5.50
C ASN A 239 30.47 3.24 4.54
N ILE A 240 29.99 2.27 3.74
CA ILE A 240 30.80 1.64 2.71
C ILE A 240 30.93 2.61 1.53
N ALA A 241 32.14 2.78 1.01
CA ALA A 241 32.41 3.66 -0.13
C ALA A 241 31.73 3.10 -1.40
N ILE A 242 30.64 3.74 -1.80
CA ILE A 242 29.89 3.40 -3.02
C ILE A 242 29.81 4.62 -3.95
N ARG A 243 29.82 4.39 -5.26
CA ARG A 243 29.80 5.44 -6.28
C ARG A 243 28.57 6.35 -6.20
N ASN A 244 27.40 5.80 -5.84
CA ASN A 244 26.15 6.56 -5.81
C ASN A 244 25.30 6.18 -4.59
N LYS A 245 25.08 7.16 -3.70
CA LYS A 245 24.26 6.98 -2.49
C LYS A 245 22.75 7.05 -2.75
N LYS A 246 22.32 7.31 -3.99
CA LYS A 246 20.91 7.35 -4.42
C LYS A 246 20.55 6.12 -5.26
N LEU A 247 19.33 5.62 -5.07
CA LEU A 247 18.85 4.38 -5.69
C LEU A 247 18.90 4.36 -7.23
N ARG A 248 18.69 5.50 -7.88
CA ARG A 248 18.64 5.59 -9.35
C ARG A 248 19.95 5.13 -10.00
N GLY A 249 21.10 5.58 -9.49
CA GLY A 249 22.42 5.26 -10.03
C GLY A 249 23.20 4.19 -9.24
N HIS A 250 22.61 3.62 -8.19
CA HIS A 250 23.27 2.58 -7.40
C HIS A 250 23.46 1.28 -8.21
N SER A 251 24.62 0.64 -8.12
CA SER A 251 24.87 -0.67 -8.72
C SER A 251 25.16 -1.69 -7.62
N VAL A 252 24.60 -2.88 -7.74
CA VAL A 252 24.88 -3.98 -6.82
C VAL A 252 26.24 -4.56 -7.19
N GLN A 253 27.12 -4.68 -6.19
CA GLN A 253 28.41 -5.33 -6.32
C GLN A 253 28.36 -6.65 -5.53
N GLN A 254 28.98 -7.70 -6.04
CA GLN A 254 28.94 -9.02 -5.39
C GLN A 254 29.59 -9.00 -4.01
N ILE A 255 30.69 -8.25 -3.85
CA ILE A 255 31.38 -8.10 -2.58
C ILE A 255 31.73 -6.63 -2.40
N VAL A 256 31.34 -6.06 -1.27
CA VAL A 256 31.74 -4.71 -0.85
C VAL A 256 32.13 -4.76 0.62
N ALA A 257 33.24 -4.12 0.97
CA ALA A 257 33.74 -4.14 2.32
C ALA A 257 34.42 -2.84 2.71
N ASN A 258 34.47 -2.60 4.01
CA ASN A 258 35.42 -1.68 4.63
C ASN A 258 36.21 -2.45 5.71
N LYS A 259 36.96 -1.72 6.56
CA LYS A 259 37.75 -2.33 7.64
C LYS A 259 36.91 -3.19 8.60
N TYR A 260 35.63 -2.88 8.77
CA TYR A 260 34.77 -3.40 9.83
C TYR A 260 33.63 -4.28 9.35
N VAL A 261 33.16 -4.08 8.12
CA VAL A 261 31.96 -4.71 7.59
C VAL A 261 32.21 -5.21 6.19
N GLU A 262 31.71 -6.41 5.91
CA GLU A 262 31.72 -7.01 4.59
C GLU A 262 30.30 -7.41 4.21
N ILE A 263 29.85 -7.03 3.02
CA ILE A 263 28.57 -7.39 2.46
C ILE A 263 28.84 -8.20 1.20
N ARG A 264 28.23 -9.38 1.11
CA ARG A 264 28.24 -10.23 -0.08
C ARG A 264 26.83 -10.42 -0.62
N VAL A 265 26.68 -10.43 -1.94
CA VAL A 265 25.39 -10.60 -2.62
C VAL A 265 25.49 -11.73 -3.63
N ASP A 266 24.57 -12.68 -3.54
CA ASP A 266 24.48 -13.84 -4.43
C ASP A 266 25.85 -14.55 -4.61
N THR A 267 26.64 -14.66 -3.55
CA THR A 267 27.95 -15.32 -3.56
C THR A 267 27.87 -16.68 -2.88
N THR A 268 28.47 -17.70 -3.49
CA THR A 268 28.63 -19.01 -2.86
C THR A 268 29.62 -18.91 -1.71
N ILE A 269 29.24 -19.41 -0.55
CA ILE A 269 30.07 -19.43 0.65
C ILE A 269 30.67 -20.82 0.78
N LYS A 270 32.00 -20.87 0.89
CA LYS A 270 32.72 -22.11 1.18
C LYS A 270 32.68 -22.36 2.68
N THR A 271 32.33 -23.58 3.05
CA THR A 271 32.25 -24.09 4.42
C THR A 271 32.99 -25.42 4.48
N ASP A 272 33.44 -25.82 5.66
CA ASP A 272 34.18 -27.07 5.85
C ASP A 272 33.24 -28.28 5.72
N VAL A 273 31.98 -28.10 6.15
CA VAL A 273 30.91 -29.07 5.90
C VAL A 273 30.19 -28.77 4.57
N LYS A 274 29.79 -29.83 3.85
CA LYS A 274 28.97 -29.70 2.62
C LYS A 274 27.54 -29.29 2.96
N ILE A 275 27.24 -28.00 2.83
CA ILE A 275 25.91 -27.44 3.06
C ILE A 275 25.14 -27.33 1.74
N ARG A 276 23.89 -27.81 1.72
CA ARG A 276 23.03 -27.80 0.52
C ARG A 276 22.70 -26.37 0.05
N TYR A 277 22.42 -25.46 0.97
CA TYR A 277 22.07 -24.07 0.68
C TYR A 277 23.17 -23.12 1.18
N ASN A 278 24.18 -22.90 0.36
CA ASN A 278 25.37 -22.10 0.71
C ASN A 278 25.50 -20.78 -0.08
N LYS A 279 24.44 -20.36 -0.79
CA LYS A 279 24.41 -19.13 -1.60
C LYS A 279 23.24 -18.23 -1.16
N PRO A 280 23.39 -17.49 -0.06
CA PRO A 280 22.34 -16.58 0.41
C PRO A 280 22.18 -15.37 -0.51
N GLY A 281 20.98 -14.77 -0.52
CA GLY A 281 20.73 -13.54 -1.28
C GLY A 281 21.67 -12.39 -0.87
N ILE A 282 21.74 -12.09 0.43
CA ILE A 282 22.70 -11.13 0.98
C ILE A 282 23.27 -11.69 2.29
N LEU A 283 24.59 -11.62 2.43
CA LEU A 283 25.33 -11.87 3.67
C LEU A 283 25.95 -10.55 4.14
N LEU A 284 25.80 -10.22 5.42
CA LEU A 284 26.53 -9.13 6.06
C LEU A 284 27.32 -9.68 7.25
N ILE A 285 28.60 -9.34 7.30
CA ILE A 285 29.53 -9.70 8.37
C ILE A 285 29.96 -8.40 9.05
N ASP A 286 29.58 -8.20 10.31
CA ASP A 286 30.01 -7.08 11.15
C ASP A 286 31.10 -7.57 12.12
N LYS A 287 32.36 -7.22 11.81
CA LYS A 287 33.55 -7.65 12.55
C LYS A 287 33.66 -6.99 13.92
N ILE A 288 33.05 -5.81 14.12
CA ILE A 288 33.06 -5.11 15.41
C ILE A 288 32.05 -5.77 16.35
N LYS A 289 30.80 -5.91 15.89
CA LYS A 289 29.72 -6.46 16.72
C LYS A 289 29.78 -7.97 16.87
N LYS A 290 30.63 -8.63 16.08
CA LYS A 290 30.64 -10.09 15.89
C LYS A 290 29.24 -10.60 15.58
N GLU A 291 28.58 -9.94 14.62
CA GLU A 291 27.26 -10.32 14.14
C GLU A 291 27.30 -10.65 12.66
N LEU A 292 26.63 -11.73 12.28
CA LEU A 292 26.44 -12.16 10.92
C LEU A 292 24.95 -12.15 10.59
N LEU A 293 24.60 -11.55 9.47
CA LEU A 293 23.22 -11.39 9.03
C LEU A 293 23.05 -12.00 7.64
N ILE A 294 22.15 -12.98 7.54
CA ILE A 294 21.69 -13.57 6.28
C ILE A 294 20.33 -12.97 5.94
N VAL A 295 20.21 -12.40 4.75
CA VAL A 295 18.94 -11.86 4.24
C VAL A 295 18.55 -12.63 2.99
N GLU A 296 17.41 -13.30 3.06
CA GLU A 296 16.85 -14.04 1.96
C GLU A 296 15.60 -13.32 1.45
N ILE A 297 15.59 -12.92 0.18
CA ILE A 297 14.50 -12.13 -0.40
C ILE A 297 13.48 -13.04 -1.10
N GLY A 298 12.19 -12.78 -0.92
CA GLY A 298 11.11 -13.49 -1.61
C GLY A 298 10.04 -12.55 -2.19
N VAL A 299 9.57 -12.84 -3.40
CA VAL A 299 8.41 -12.16 -4.00
C VAL A 299 7.31 -13.17 -4.28
N THR A 300 6.13 -13.00 -3.71
CA THR A 300 5.09 -14.05 -3.78
C THR A 300 3.68 -13.49 -3.99
N SER A 301 2.66 -14.36 -3.96
CA SER A 301 1.25 -13.99 -3.85
C SER A 301 0.80 -13.93 -2.38
N LEU A 302 -0.31 -13.26 -2.12
CA LEU A 302 -0.89 -13.17 -0.76
C LEU A 302 -1.08 -14.56 -0.13
N ASP A 303 -1.65 -15.52 -0.88
CA ASP A 303 -1.96 -16.87 -0.40
C ASP A 303 -0.73 -17.64 0.11
N ASN A 304 0.46 -17.34 -0.43
CA ASN A 304 1.70 -18.05 -0.12
C ASN A 304 2.63 -17.23 0.80
N LEU A 305 2.20 -16.06 1.28
CA LEU A 305 3.07 -15.09 1.95
C LEU A 305 3.73 -15.68 3.20
N GLN A 306 2.93 -16.30 4.08
CA GLN A 306 3.43 -16.89 5.33
C GLN A 306 4.27 -18.13 5.09
N GLN A 307 3.83 -19.01 4.19
CA GLN A 307 4.57 -20.22 3.84
C GLN A 307 5.96 -19.88 3.29
N VAL A 308 6.05 -18.99 2.31
CA VAL A 308 7.33 -18.59 1.71
C VAL A 308 8.24 -17.87 2.71
N GLU A 309 7.68 -17.10 3.64
CA GLU A 309 8.43 -16.47 4.73
C GLU A 309 9.06 -17.51 5.65
N SER A 310 8.30 -18.54 6.07
CA SER A 310 8.80 -19.64 6.89
C SER A 310 9.83 -20.51 6.16
N GLU A 311 9.58 -20.89 4.90
CA GLU A 311 10.51 -21.67 4.09
C GLU A 311 11.85 -20.95 3.94
N LYS A 312 11.82 -19.63 3.67
CA LYS A 312 13.05 -18.83 3.54
C LYS A 312 13.79 -18.63 4.85
N PHE A 313 13.08 -18.61 5.97
CA PHE A 313 13.70 -18.58 7.29
C PHE A 313 14.48 -19.87 7.56
N MET A 314 13.86 -21.03 7.34
CA MET A 314 14.46 -22.34 7.63
C MET A 314 15.59 -22.72 6.67
N LYS A 315 15.55 -22.23 5.42
CA LYS A 315 16.48 -22.61 4.34
C LYS A 315 17.97 -22.44 4.70
N TYR A 316 18.33 -21.45 5.52
CA TYR A 316 19.73 -21.13 5.83
C TYR A 316 20.12 -21.38 7.28
N ASP A 317 19.35 -22.19 8.01
CA ASP A 317 19.63 -22.46 9.43
C ASP A 317 20.99 -23.18 9.60
N GLU A 318 21.23 -24.22 8.80
CA GLU A 318 22.52 -24.94 8.76
C GLU A 318 23.69 -24.01 8.42
N LEU A 319 23.53 -23.17 7.39
CA LEU A 319 24.55 -22.21 6.97
C LEU A 319 24.82 -21.17 8.06
N ALA A 320 23.78 -20.67 8.72
CA ALA A 320 23.92 -19.69 9.80
C ALA A 320 24.65 -20.29 10.99
N ASN A 321 24.37 -21.54 11.37
CA ASN A 321 25.07 -22.20 12.47
C ASN A 321 26.55 -22.39 12.15
N GLU A 322 26.87 -22.91 10.97
CA GLU A 322 28.26 -23.13 10.53
C GLU A 322 29.06 -21.82 10.47
N LEU A 323 28.50 -20.77 9.87
CA LEU A 323 29.17 -19.47 9.81
C LEU A 323 29.31 -18.82 11.18
N GLY A 324 28.38 -19.10 12.10
CA GLY A 324 28.49 -18.69 13.49
C GLY A 324 29.70 -19.30 14.19
N LEU A 325 29.95 -20.59 13.94
CA LEU A 325 31.10 -21.32 14.46
C LEU A 325 32.41 -20.82 13.82
N ILE A 326 32.48 -20.77 12.48
CA ILE A 326 33.69 -20.35 11.74
C ILE A 326 34.14 -18.94 12.15
N HIS A 327 33.20 -18.00 12.29
CA HIS A 327 33.53 -16.60 12.59
C HIS A 327 33.45 -16.24 14.07
N GLY A 328 33.01 -17.16 14.95
CA GLY A 328 32.73 -16.86 16.36
C GLY A 328 31.74 -15.71 16.53
N CYS A 329 30.70 -15.67 15.71
CA CYS A 329 29.75 -14.56 15.58
C CYS A 329 28.31 -15.00 15.87
N LYS A 330 27.49 -14.09 16.41
CA LYS A 330 26.04 -14.30 16.52
C LYS A 330 25.39 -14.20 15.15
N THR A 331 24.60 -15.19 14.76
CA THR A 331 23.94 -15.22 13.45
C THR A 331 22.47 -14.82 13.54
N LYS A 332 21.98 -14.15 12.50
CA LYS A 332 20.57 -13.75 12.34
C LYS A 332 20.13 -14.03 10.92
N ILE A 333 18.96 -14.64 10.76
CA ILE A 333 18.33 -14.85 9.45
C ILE A 333 17.12 -13.92 9.33
N ILE A 334 17.02 -13.21 8.21
CA ILE A 334 15.88 -12.35 7.87
C ILE A 334 15.27 -12.82 6.54
N PRO A 335 14.10 -13.48 6.58
CA PRO A 335 13.30 -13.74 5.38
C PRO A 335 12.59 -12.43 5.00
N TYR A 336 13.11 -11.73 3.99
CA TYR A 336 12.49 -10.50 3.51
C TYR A 336 11.50 -10.82 2.37
N VAL A 337 10.28 -11.17 2.75
CA VAL A 337 9.22 -11.57 1.82
C VAL A 337 8.16 -10.47 1.67
N ILE A 338 7.73 -10.26 0.42
CA ILE A 338 6.72 -9.27 0.05
C ILE A 338 5.90 -9.80 -1.13
N THR A 339 4.62 -9.46 -1.20
CA THR A 339 3.82 -9.84 -2.36
C THR A 339 4.15 -8.96 -3.57
N TRP A 340 3.83 -9.43 -4.78
CA TRP A 340 4.02 -8.64 -6.00
C TRP A 340 3.23 -7.31 -5.97
N ASP A 341 2.07 -7.28 -5.29
CA ASP A 341 1.23 -6.08 -5.09
C ASP A 341 1.63 -5.29 -3.83
N GLY A 342 2.73 -5.61 -3.17
CA GLY A 342 3.32 -4.80 -2.11
C GLY A 342 2.73 -5.00 -0.72
N ILE A 343 1.96 -6.07 -0.50
CA ILE A 343 1.47 -6.52 0.80
C ILE A 343 2.60 -7.22 1.56
N VAL A 344 2.67 -6.96 2.86
CA VAL A 344 3.72 -7.49 3.74
C VAL A 344 3.14 -8.15 4.99
N SER A 345 3.89 -9.09 5.56
CA SER A 345 3.51 -9.79 6.79
C SER A 345 3.52 -8.85 8.00
N LYS A 346 2.89 -9.27 9.10
CA LYS A 346 2.99 -8.60 10.41
C LYS A 346 4.43 -8.53 10.94
N TYR A 347 5.29 -9.46 10.51
CA TYR A 347 6.69 -9.52 10.91
C TYR A 347 7.59 -8.55 10.14
N HIS A 348 7.11 -7.98 9.03
CA HIS A 348 7.87 -7.03 8.21
C HIS A 348 8.51 -5.89 9.01
N SER A 349 7.79 -5.33 9.99
CA SER A 349 8.32 -4.28 10.86
C SER A 349 9.52 -4.76 11.69
N LYS A 350 9.47 -6.00 12.22
CA LYS A 350 10.57 -6.64 12.95
C LYS A 350 11.76 -6.90 12.02
N HIS A 351 11.53 -7.51 10.85
CA HIS A 351 12.56 -7.76 9.85
C HIS A 351 13.27 -6.47 9.43
N LYS A 352 12.50 -5.40 9.20
CA LYS A 352 13.03 -4.09 8.84
C LYS A 352 13.88 -3.46 9.95
N LYS A 353 13.43 -3.52 11.20
CA LYS A 353 14.22 -3.05 12.36
C LYS A 353 15.55 -3.79 12.47
N ASN A 354 15.53 -5.10 12.24
CA ASN A 354 16.74 -5.93 12.28
C ASN A 354 17.70 -5.64 11.11
N LEU A 355 17.19 -5.28 9.92
CA LEU A 355 18.01 -4.85 8.79
C LEU A 355 18.70 -3.50 9.09
N VAL A 356 17.92 -2.45 9.34
CA VAL A 356 18.42 -1.07 9.49
C VAL A 356 17.51 -0.27 10.43
N SER A 357 18.07 0.30 11.50
CA SER A 357 17.34 1.18 12.44
C SER A 357 16.96 2.54 11.83
N LEU A 358 17.66 2.99 10.78
CA LEU A 358 17.52 4.34 10.23
C LEU A 358 16.21 4.62 9.47
N THR A 359 15.86 5.90 9.49
CA THR A 359 14.54 6.48 9.21
C THR A 359 14.26 6.76 7.73
N GLU A 360 15.28 6.71 6.87
CA GLU A 360 15.25 7.51 5.64
C GLU A 360 14.94 6.74 4.35
N LEU A 361 15.11 5.42 4.30
CA LEU A 361 14.87 4.62 3.09
C LEU A 361 13.58 3.77 3.19
N ARG A 362 12.64 4.21 4.04
CA ARG A 362 11.57 3.36 4.61
C ARG A 362 10.37 3.07 3.71
N HIS A 363 10.25 3.67 2.52
CA HIS A 363 9.03 3.58 1.67
C HIS A 363 9.29 3.13 0.24
N THR A 364 10.52 2.74 -0.07
CA THR A 364 10.98 2.48 -1.44
C THR A 364 10.68 1.07 -1.93
N PHE A 365 10.54 0.07 -1.06
CA PHE A 365 10.44 -1.34 -1.49
C PHE A 365 9.15 -1.68 -2.24
N SER A 366 7.99 -1.58 -1.59
CA SER A 366 6.68 -1.82 -2.23
C SER A 366 6.52 -0.95 -3.48
N LEU A 367 6.98 0.29 -3.38
CA LEU A 367 6.97 1.24 -4.50
C LEU A 367 7.81 0.76 -5.69
N GLN A 368 9.03 0.27 -5.45
CA GLN A 368 9.91 -0.19 -6.52
C GLN A 368 9.45 -1.50 -7.14
N LEU A 369 8.86 -2.39 -6.34
CA LEU A 369 8.22 -3.60 -6.84
C LEU A 369 7.07 -3.28 -7.78
N SER A 370 6.13 -2.45 -7.34
CA SER A 370 4.99 -2.05 -8.14
C SER A 370 5.44 -1.28 -9.40
N LYS A 371 6.46 -0.42 -9.33
CA LYS A 371 7.04 0.25 -10.51
C LYS A 371 7.67 -0.72 -11.50
N ARG A 372 8.38 -1.75 -11.02
CA ARG A 372 9.00 -2.77 -11.89
C ARG A 372 7.96 -3.66 -12.54
N LEU A 373 6.93 -4.06 -11.80
CA LEU A 373 5.84 -4.85 -12.34
C LEU A 373 5.02 -4.06 -13.36
N LEU A 374 4.73 -2.79 -13.09
CA LEU A 374 4.05 -1.92 -14.03
C LEU A 374 4.83 -1.84 -15.36
N ARG A 375 6.16 -1.61 -15.32
CA ARG A 375 6.99 -1.60 -16.52
C ARG A 375 7.00 -2.93 -17.26
N ALA A 376 7.07 -4.05 -16.54
CA ALA A 376 7.00 -5.38 -17.15
C ALA A 376 5.67 -5.59 -17.89
N PHE A 377 4.57 -5.10 -17.32
CA PHE A 377 3.26 -5.15 -17.95
C PHE A 377 3.15 -4.23 -19.17
N GLN A 378 3.62 -2.97 -19.08
CA GLN A 378 3.66 -2.05 -20.21
C GLN A 378 4.48 -2.58 -21.40
N TRP A 379 5.60 -3.26 -21.10
CA TRP A 379 6.40 -3.94 -22.11
C TRP A 379 5.64 -5.11 -22.75
N SER A 380 4.89 -5.88 -21.95
CA SER A 380 4.09 -7.02 -22.44
C SER A 380 2.82 -6.62 -23.21
N THR A 381 2.31 -5.40 -23.03
CA THR A 381 1.14 -4.86 -23.74
C THR A 381 1.53 -4.05 -24.98
N GLY A 382 2.82 -3.84 -25.23
CA GLY A 382 3.31 -3.09 -26.41
C GLY A 382 3.19 -1.56 -26.30
N GLU A 383 2.85 -1.02 -25.12
CA GLU A 383 2.66 0.42 -24.90
C GLU A 383 3.96 1.25 -24.94
N GLU A 384 5.14 0.62 -25.02
CA GLU A 384 6.45 1.30 -25.20
C GLU A 384 7.01 1.20 -26.64
N ARG A 385 6.17 0.94 -27.66
CA ARG A 385 6.58 1.04 -29.08
C ARG A 385 6.24 2.39 -29.74
N GLY A 386 5.84 3.39 -28.95
CA GLY A 386 5.48 4.74 -29.41
C GLY A 386 6.42 5.80 -28.88
#